data_AF-A0A963V8G5-F1
#
_entry.id   AF-A0A963V8G5-F1
#
_cell.length_a   1.000
_cell.length_b   1.000
_cell.length_c   1.000
_cell.angle_alpha   90.00
_cell.angle_beta   90.00
_cell.angle_gamma   90.00
#
_symmetry.space_group_name_H-M   'P 1'
#
loop_
_entity.id
_entity.type
_entity.pdbx_description
1 polymer ?
#
loop_
_entity_poly.entity_id
_entity_poly.type
_entity_poly.pdbx_seq_one_letter_code
_entity_poly.pdbx_strand_id
1 'polypeptide(L)' 'VTVSTDDPPFFHTTMVREYDRLADAFDWDAGVFATIARTAAEAAFCDTATKDKILKKLESAHA' A
#
# COMPACT_ATOMS: atom_id res chain seq x y z
N VAL A 1 -6.66 -6.62 -3.33
CA VAL A 1 -5.46 -6.46 -4.19
C VAL A 1 -4.35 -5.83 -3.38
N THR A 2 -3.09 -6.13 -3.67
CA THR A 2 -1.91 -5.52 -3.04
C THR A 2 -0.95 -5.03 -4.12
N VAL A 3 -0.18 -3.98 -3.83
CA VAL A 3 0.84 -3.43 -4.74
C VAL A 3 2.22 -3.68 -4.13
N SER A 4 3.13 -4.22 -4.94
CA SER A 4 4.53 -4.51 -4.58
C SER A 4 5.43 -4.23 -5.78
N THR A 5 6.72 -4.01 -5.56
CA THR A 5 7.71 -3.67 -6.61
C THR A 5 8.26 -4.85 -7.41
N ASP A 6 8.00 -6.08 -6.96
CA ASP A 6 8.67 -7.29 -7.45
C ASP A 6 10.20 -7.20 -7.30
N ASP A 7 10.95 -6.84 -8.35
CA ASP A 7 12.42 -6.64 -8.35
C ASP A 7 12.79 -5.17 -8.66
N PRO A 8 12.89 -4.29 -7.63
CA PRO A 8 13.15 -2.87 -7.85
C PRO A 8 14.46 -2.55 -8.58
N PRO A 9 15.60 -3.20 -8.32
CA PRO A 9 16.82 -3.03 -9.10
C PRO A 9 16.65 -3.41 -10.58
N PHE A 10 15.95 -4.49 -10.89
CA PHE A 10 15.73 -4.94 -12.27
C PHE A 10 14.81 -4.00 -13.05
N PHE A 11 13.68 -3.57 -12.45
CA PHE A 11 12.72 -2.67 -13.08
C PHE A 11 13.06 -1.18 -12.91
N HIS A 12 14.18 -0.87 -12.24
CA HIS A 12 14.61 0.47 -11.89
C HIS A 12 13.48 1.30 -11.26
N THR A 13 12.81 0.71 -10.27
CA THR A 13 11.63 1.31 -9.63
C THR A 13 11.72 1.37 -8.11
N THR A 14 10.75 2.04 -7.49
CA THR A 14 10.58 2.14 -6.03
C THR A 14 9.10 2.02 -5.69
N MET A 15 8.76 1.68 -4.44
CA MET A 15 7.35 1.63 -4.02
C MET A 15 6.60 2.94 -4.27
N VAL A 16 7.25 4.09 -4.05
CA VAL A 16 6.65 5.40 -4.31
C VAL A 16 6.37 5.57 -5.80
N ARG A 17 7.35 5.24 -6.65
CA ARG A 17 7.18 5.33 -8.10
C ARG A 17 6.05 4.42 -8.61
N GLU A 18 5.88 3.23 -8.05
CA GLU A 18 4.74 2.35 -8.42
C GLU A 18 3.39 3.00 -8.08
N TYR A 19 3.26 3.64 -6.91
CA TYR A 19 2.03 4.36 -6.53
C TYR A 19 1.77 5.56 -7.44
N ASP A 20 2.79 6.37 -7.72
CA ASP A 20 2.66 7.53 -8.63
C ASP A 20 2.21 7.08 -10.03
N ARG A 21 2.78 5.98 -10.55
CA ARG A 21 2.42 5.45 -11.88
C ARG A 21 1.00 4.89 -11.92
N LEU A 22 0.53 4.30 -10.83
CA LEU A 22 -0.85 3.84 -10.73
C LEU A 22 -1.85 5.01 -10.69
N ALA A 23 -1.49 6.11 -10.00
CA ALA A 23 -2.28 7.34 -10.03
C ALA A 23 -2.36 7.91 -11.46
N ASP A 24 -1.22 8.06 -12.13
CA ASP A 24 -1.15 8.58 -13.51
C ASP A 24 -1.94 7.71 -14.51
N ALA A 25 -1.86 6.39 -14.40
CA ALA A 25 -2.41 5.46 -15.38
C ALA A 25 -3.91 5.20 -15.19
N PHE A 26 -4.40 5.23 -13.95
CA PHE A 26 -5.75 4.81 -13.61
C PHE A 26 -6.58 5.90 -12.91
N ASP A 27 -6.03 7.11 -12.73
CA ASP A 27 -6.64 8.21 -12.00
C ASP A 27 -7.02 7.80 -10.55
N TRP A 28 -6.19 6.96 -9.95
CA TRP A 28 -6.40 6.51 -8.57
C TRP A 28 -6.03 7.60 -7.58
N ASP A 29 -6.94 7.83 -6.63
CA ASP A 29 -6.78 8.82 -5.59
C ASP A 29 -6.32 8.22 -4.25
N ALA A 30 -6.16 9.09 -3.26
CA ALA A 30 -5.78 8.70 -1.91
C ALA A 30 -6.75 7.70 -1.26
N GLY A 31 -8.04 7.73 -1.60
CA GLY A 31 -9.05 6.80 -1.08
C GLY A 31 -8.89 5.38 -1.65
N VAL A 32 -8.53 5.27 -2.93
CA VAL A 32 -8.15 3.98 -3.53
C VAL A 32 -6.89 3.43 -2.86
N PHE A 33 -5.85 4.26 -2.73
CA PHE A 33 -4.60 3.83 -2.08
C PHE A 33 -4.78 3.47 -0.59
N ALA A 34 -5.68 4.16 0.12
CA ALA A 34 -6.10 3.79 1.48
C ALA A 34 -6.60 2.35 1.55
N THR A 35 -7.51 2.01 0.62
CA THR A 35 -8.16 0.70 0.55
C THR A 35 -7.13 -0.39 0.21
N ILE A 36 -6.20 -0.11 -0.70
CA ILE A 36 -5.10 -1.01 -1.05
C ILE A 36 -4.17 -1.22 0.15
N ALA A 37 -3.76 -0.15 0.83
CA ALA A 37 -2.89 -0.23 2.01
C ALA A 37 -3.53 -1.05 3.14
N ARG A 38 -4.83 -0.84 3.39
CA ARG A 38 -5.60 -1.65 4.34
C ARG A 38 -5.64 -3.12 3.91
N THR A 39 -5.95 -3.40 2.65
CA THR A 39 -6.00 -4.77 2.12
C THR A 39 -4.65 -5.48 2.27
N ALA A 40 -3.54 -4.77 2.03
CA ALA A 40 -2.19 -5.30 2.21
C ALA A 40 -1.89 -5.62 3.68
N ALA A 41 -2.28 -4.75 4.62
CA ALA A 41 -2.13 -4.99 6.05
C ALA A 41 -2.94 -6.22 6.51
N GLU A 42 -4.19 -6.36 6.04
CA GLU A 42 -5.05 -7.50 6.35
C GLU A 42 -4.49 -8.83 5.80
N ALA A 43 -3.86 -8.80 4.62
CA ALA A 43 -3.25 -9.97 3.98
C ALA A 43 -1.87 -10.35 4.56
N ALA A 44 -1.22 -9.48 5.34
CA ALA A 44 0.12 -9.73 5.87
C ALA A 44 0.15 -10.94 6.82
N PHE A 45 1.16 -11.80 6.68
CA PHE A 45 1.41 -12.98 7.51
C PHE A 45 2.15 -12.66 8.82
N CYS A 46 1.83 -11.51 9.42
CA CYS A 46 2.30 -11.14 10.76
C CYS A 46 1.28 -11.56 11.83
N ASP A 47 1.69 -11.51 13.10
CA ASP A 47 0.77 -11.73 14.21
C ASP A 47 -0.32 -10.65 14.30
N THR A 48 -1.43 -10.99 14.96
CA THR A 48 -2.58 -10.10 15.10
C THR A 48 -2.22 -8.77 15.75
N ALA A 49 -1.36 -8.77 16.77
CA ALA A 49 -0.99 -7.54 17.46
C ALA A 49 -0.18 -6.59 16.56
N THR A 50 0.66 -7.14 15.68
CA THR A 50 1.39 -6.38 14.66
C THR A 50 0.42 -5.85 13.60
N LYS A 51 -0.52 -6.66 13.13
CA LYS A 51 -1.55 -6.27 12.16
C LYS A 51 -2.42 -5.12 12.69
N ASP A 52 -2.90 -5.22 13.93
CA ASP A 52 -3.75 -4.22 14.57
C ASP A 52 -3.03 -2.86 14.73
N LYS A 53 -1.74 -2.88 15.08
CA LYS A 53 -0.91 -1.67 15.17
C LYS A 53 -0.78 -0.98 13.81
N ILE A 54 -0.63 -1.74 12.73
CA ILE A 54 -0.52 -1.18 11.37
C ILE A 54 -1.87 -0.60 10.94
N LEU A 55 -2.97 -1.35 11.11
CA LEU A 55 -4.31 -0.90 10.74
C LEU A 55 -4.69 0.40 11.47
N LYS A 56 -4.41 0.49 12.78
CA LYS A 56 -4.65 1.70 13.56
C LYS A 56 -3.84 2.92 13.07
N LYS A 57 -2.61 2.70 12.59
CA LYS A 57 -1.80 3.78 12.00
C LYS A 57 -2.39 4.29 10.68
N LEU A 58 -2.97 3.40 9.87
CA LEU A 58 -3.60 3.76 8.61
C LEU A 58 -4.88 4.59 8.84
N GLU A 59 -5.66 4.29 9.89
CA GLU A 59 -6.84 5.10 10.26
C GLU A 59 -6.46 6.56 10.56
N SER A 60 -5.38 6.79 11.33
CA SER A 60 -4.92 8.14 11.66
C SER A 60 -4.34 8.92 10.47
N ALA A 61 -3.90 8.23 9.41
CA ALA A 61 -3.41 8.88 8.19
C ALA A 61 -4.54 9.44 7.31
N HIS A 62 -5.81 9.10 7.63
CA HIS A 62 -7.02 9.58 6.97
C HIS A 62 -7.82 10.58 7.81
N ALA A 63 -7.28 11.05 8.94
CA ALA A 63 -7.90 12.03 9.83
C ALA A 63 -7.40 13.46 9.55
#